data_AF-A0A1F6SD12-F1
#
_entry.id   AF-A0A1F6SD12-F1
#
_cell.length_a   1.000
_cell.length_b   1.000
_cell.length_c   1.000
_cell.angle_alpha   90.00
_cell.angle_beta   90.00
_cell.angle_gamma   90.00
#
_symmetry.space_group_name_H-M   'P 1'
#
loop_
_entity.id
_entity.type
_entity.pdbx_description
1 polymer ?
#
loop_
_entity_poly.entity_id
_entity_poly.type
_entity_poly.pdbx_seq_one_letter_code
_entity_poly.pdbx_strand_id
1 'polypeptide(L)'
;MNQKEFTIHPKKFEVKSISYSDSTLISSVKPIEEGGITAEKAEDLETLVEAPLLESCKILHEKGIKTVFSSANKKDIANGYAYITLDLEALSEKNREIALRIGKLGTIHGATMRDGIYIEIPIRESSTVGEVKQEAVRIAQGFEQQ
;
A
#
# COMPACT_ATOMS: atom_id res chain seq x y z
N MET A 1 54.75 15.00 -0.09
CA MET A 1 53.79 14.60 -1.15
C MET A 1 52.41 14.53 -0.51
N ASN A 2 51.49 15.41 -0.89
CA ASN A 2 50.13 15.46 -0.34
C ASN A 2 49.30 14.30 -0.89
N GLN A 3 48.81 13.42 -0.01
CA GLN A 3 47.75 12.47 -0.36
C GLN A 3 46.45 13.26 -0.53
N LYS A 4 45.82 13.14 -1.69
CA LYS A 4 44.45 13.63 -1.90
C LYS A 4 43.50 12.52 -1.51
N GLU A 5 42.72 12.75 -0.46
CA GLU A 5 41.55 11.92 -0.16
C GLU A 5 40.45 12.23 -1.19
N PHE A 6 39.90 11.20 -1.79
CA PHE A 6 38.72 11.29 -2.65
C PHE A 6 37.53 10.75 -1.86
N THR A 7 36.65 11.65 -1.44
CA THR A 7 35.36 11.28 -0.85
C THR A 7 34.38 10.99 -1.98
N ILE A 8 34.00 9.72 -2.12
CA ILE A 8 32.90 9.32 -3.02
C ILE A 8 31.60 9.58 -2.26
N HIS A 9 30.86 10.61 -2.66
CA HIS A 9 29.47 10.78 -2.23
C HIS A 9 28.58 9.89 -3.11
N PRO A 10 27.97 8.81 -2.57
CA PRO A 10 27.02 8.04 -3.35
C PRO A 10 25.85 8.95 -3.74
N LYS A 11 25.60 9.09 -5.04
CA LYS A 11 24.39 9.72 -5.55
C LYS A 11 23.21 8.95 -4.97
N LYS A 12 22.39 9.62 -4.16
CA LYS A 12 21.07 9.14 -3.76
C LYS A 12 20.27 8.98 -5.05
N PHE A 13 20.01 7.75 -5.49
CA PHE A 13 19.13 7.51 -6.62
C PHE A 13 17.71 7.86 -6.15
N GLU A 14 17.17 8.98 -6.61
CA GLU A 14 15.74 9.24 -6.53
C GLU A 14 15.04 8.27 -7.50
N VAL A 15 14.59 7.13 -6.99
CA VAL A 15 13.64 6.31 -7.72
C VAL A 15 12.31 7.04 -7.69
N LYS A 16 12.05 7.87 -8.70
CA LYS A 16 10.70 8.37 -8.94
C LYS A 16 9.82 7.15 -9.23
N SER A 17 8.70 7.07 -8.53
CA SER A 17 7.69 6.03 -8.71
C SER A 17 7.36 5.83 -10.20
N ILE A 18 7.23 4.58 -10.63
CA ILE A 18 6.83 4.27 -12.00
C ILE A 18 5.37 4.74 -12.14
N SER A 19 5.15 5.71 -13.03
CA SER A 19 3.80 6.19 -13.34
C SER A 19 3.10 5.21 -14.28
N TYR A 20 1.87 4.82 -13.93
CA TYR A 20 0.99 3.98 -14.74
C TYR A 20 -0.27 4.78 -15.09
N SER A 21 -0.79 4.60 -16.31
CA SER A 21 -2.10 5.14 -16.66
C SER A 21 -3.24 4.27 -16.11
N ASP A 22 -4.42 4.85 -15.93
CA ASP A 22 -5.63 4.14 -15.47
C ASP A 22 -6.03 2.97 -16.39
N SER A 23 -5.63 2.99 -17.66
CA SER A 23 -5.86 1.92 -18.64
C SER A 23 -4.81 0.80 -18.59
N THR A 24 -3.74 0.95 -17.80
CA THR A 24 -2.70 -0.07 -17.67
C THR A 24 -3.30 -1.31 -16.98
N LEU A 25 -3.00 -2.51 -17.48
CA LEU A 25 -3.40 -3.75 -16.81
C LEU A 25 -2.60 -3.97 -15.53
N ILE A 26 -3.23 -4.56 -14.51
CA ILE A 26 -2.55 -4.97 -13.27
C ILE A 26 -1.41 -5.96 -13.57
N SER A 27 -1.55 -6.78 -14.61
CA SER A 27 -0.50 -7.72 -15.07
C SER A 27 0.79 -7.04 -15.54
N SER A 28 0.73 -5.74 -15.84
CA SER A 28 1.89 -4.92 -16.24
C SER A 28 2.50 -4.15 -15.06
N VAL A 29 1.84 -4.12 -13.90
CA VAL A 29 2.34 -3.46 -12.71
C VAL A 29 3.42 -4.32 -12.06
N LYS A 30 4.63 -3.76 -11.97
CA LYS A 30 5.76 -4.40 -11.29
C LYS A 30 5.53 -4.36 -9.77
N PRO A 31 5.83 -5.46 -9.05
CA PRO A 31 5.80 -5.45 -7.59
C PRO A 31 6.82 -4.48 -7.02
N ILE A 32 6.47 -3.84 -5.93
CA ILE A 32 7.44 -3.20 -5.03
C ILE A 32 7.86 -4.28 -4.03
N GLU A 33 9.15 -4.61 -4.00
CA GLU A 33 9.66 -5.73 -3.17
C GLU A 33 10.12 -5.23 -1.79
N GLU A 34 10.29 -3.92 -1.62
CA GLU A 34 10.55 -3.32 -0.32
C GLU A 34 9.30 -3.38 0.58
N GLY A 35 9.47 -3.85 1.82
CA GLY A 35 8.38 -3.98 2.79
C GLY A 35 8.85 -3.88 4.23
N GLY A 36 7.91 -3.90 5.17
CA GLY A 36 8.19 -3.79 6.61
C GLY A 36 8.55 -2.37 7.08
N ILE A 37 8.44 -1.39 6.20
CA ILE A 37 8.67 0.03 6.49
C ILE A 37 7.32 0.69 6.75
N THR A 38 7.22 1.42 7.86
CA THR A 38 6.05 2.28 8.12
C THR A 38 6.29 3.63 7.44
N ALA A 39 5.36 4.07 6.60
CA ALA A 39 5.35 5.44 6.11
C ALA A 39 5.13 6.41 7.28
N GLU A 40 6.03 7.39 7.45
CA GLU A 40 5.85 8.47 8.43
C GLU A 40 5.16 9.68 7.82
N LYS A 41 5.29 9.84 6.50
CA LYS A 41 4.69 10.91 5.72
C LYS A 41 4.03 10.38 4.46
N ALA A 42 3.11 11.16 3.90
CA ALA A 42 2.36 10.77 2.71
C ALA A 42 3.27 10.58 1.47
N GLU A 43 4.41 11.28 1.41
CA GLU A 43 5.38 11.14 0.32
C GLU A 43 6.09 9.78 0.34
N ASP A 44 6.28 9.18 1.51
CA ASP A 44 6.91 7.87 1.63
C ASP A 44 6.09 6.80 0.89
N LEU A 45 4.76 6.94 0.90
CA LEU A 45 3.82 6.01 0.26
C LEU A 45 4.07 5.88 -1.24
N GLU A 46 4.60 6.90 -1.92
CA GLU A 46 4.87 6.84 -3.36
C GLU A 46 5.94 5.81 -3.72
N THR A 47 6.77 5.42 -2.76
CA THR A 47 7.79 4.37 -2.93
C THR A 47 7.42 3.05 -2.29
N LEU A 48 6.38 3.01 -1.45
CA LEU A 48 5.99 1.85 -0.67
C LEU A 48 4.69 1.18 -1.16
N VAL A 49 3.89 1.87 -1.96
CA VAL A 49 2.58 1.42 -2.41
C VAL A 49 2.52 1.43 -3.93
N GLU A 50 2.08 0.32 -4.54
CA GLU A 50 1.90 0.30 -5.98
C GLU A 50 0.79 1.26 -6.42
N ALA A 51 0.95 1.80 -7.64
CA ALA A 51 0.06 2.81 -8.20
C ALA A 51 -1.46 2.52 -8.06
N PRO A 52 -1.95 1.27 -8.20
CA PRO A 52 -3.38 1.00 -8.04
C PRO A 52 -3.94 1.28 -6.63
N LEU A 53 -3.11 1.24 -5.58
CA LEU A 53 -3.56 1.43 -4.19
C LEU A 53 -3.03 2.73 -3.56
N LEU A 54 -2.14 3.45 -4.27
CA LEU A 54 -1.45 4.62 -3.73
C LEU A 54 -2.43 5.69 -3.22
N GLU A 55 -3.46 6.02 -4.01
CA GLU A 55 -4.43 7.05 -3.65
C GLU A 55 -5.27 6.63 -2.42
N SER A 56 -5.74 5.39 -2.37
CA SER A 56 -6.47 4.87 -1.20
C SER A 56 -5.60 4.85 0.06
N CYS A 57 -4.33 4.47 -0.04
CA CYS A 57 -3.41 4.47 1.08
C CYS A 57 -3.10 5.89 1.57
N LYS A 58 -3.02 6.89 0.67
CA LYS A 58 -2.90 8.30 1.03
C LYS A 58 -4.15 8.79 1.78
N ILE A 59 -5.35 8.47 1.30
CA ILE A 59 -6.62 8.81 1.99
C ILE A 59 -6.68 8.19 3.39
N LEU A 60 -6.31 6.92 3.54
CA LEU A 60 -6.28 6.24 4.83
C LEU A 60 -5.27 6.91 5.77
N HIS A 61 -4.08 7.23 5.27
CA HIS A 61 -3.04 7.93 6.04
C HIS A 61 -3.50 9.31 6.51
N GLU A 62 -4.15 10.11 5.66
CA GLU A 62 -4.75 11.41 6.04
C GLU A 62 -5.79 11.27 7.16
N LYS A 63 -6.56 10.17 7.14
CA LYS A 63 -7.50 9.82 8.21
C LYS A 63 -6.84 9.31 9.50
N GLY A 64 -5.51 9.24 9.54
CA GLY A 64 -4.75 8.66 10.66
C GLY A 64 -4.76 7.13 10.69
N ILE A 65 -5.30 6.47 9.66
CA ILE A 65 -5.35 5.01 9.57
C ILE A 65 -4.05 4.48 8.99
N LYS A 66 -3.35 3.67 9.79
CA LYS A 66 -2.11 3.03 9.38
C LYS A 66 -2.39 1.81 8.50
N THR A 67 -1.93 1.88 7.25
CA THR A 67 -1.79 0.70 6.38
C THR A 67 -0.49 -0.01 6.73
N VAL A 68 -0.56 -1.29 7.07
CA VAL A 68 0.62 -2.10 7.44
C VAL A 68 1.16 -2.93 6.27
N PHE A 69 0.32 -3.17 5.27
CA PHE A 69 0.67 -3.89 4.05
C PHE A 69 -0.31 -3.51 2.94
N SER A 70 0.18 -3.45 1.71
CA SER A 70 -0.64 -3.36 0.51
C SER A 70 0.03 -4.08 -0.64
N SER A 71 -0.75 -4.67 -1.54
CA SER A 71 -0.22 -5.27 -2.78
C SER A 71 -1.27 -5.21 -3.88
N ALA A 72 -0.92 -4.62 -5.02
CA ALA A 72 -1.72 -4.68 -6.24
C ALA A 72 -0.83 -4.67 -7.48
N ASN A 73 -0.30 -5.84 -7.81
CA ASN A 73 0.62 -6.00 -8.93
C ASN A 73 0.43 -7.34 -9.65
N LYS A 74 1.26 -7.62 -10.65
CA LYS A 74 1.16 -8.84 -11.47
C LYS A 74 1.20 -10.16 -10.68
N LYS A 75 1.82 -10.20 -9.49
CA LYS A 75 1.89 -11.41 -8.65
C LYS A 75 0.55 -11.73 -8.00
N ASP A 76 -0.27 -10.71 -7.74
CA ASP A 76 -1.54 -10.83 -7.04
C ASP A 76 -2.64 -11.44 -7.90
N ILE A 77 -2.48 -11.43 -9.23
CA ILE A 77 -3.42 -12.05 -10.17
C ILE A 77 -3.63 -13.54 -9.86
N ALA A 78 -2.56 -14.25 -9.47
CA ALA A 78 -2.65 -15.67 -9.13
C ALA A 78 -3.51 -15.92 -7.88
N ASN A 79 -3.57 -14.95 -6.96
CA ASN A 79 -4.39 -15.01 -5.75
C ASN A 79 -5.82 -14.48 -5.99
N GLY A 80 -6.01 -13.68 -7.04
CA GLY A 80 -7.30 -13.11 -7.44
C GLY A 80 -7.72 -11.85 -6.68
N TYR A 81 -6.86 -11.30 -5.83
CA TYR A 81 -7.16 -10.11 -5.03
C TYR A 81 -5.95 -9.20 -4.92
N ALA A 82 -6.19 -7.89 -4.97
CA ALA A 82 -5.33 -6.89 -4.36
C ALA A 82 -5.66 -6.76 -2.87
N TYR A 83 -4.69 -6.31 -2.08
CA TYR A 83 -4.80 -6.29 -0.63
C TYR A 83 -4.47 -4.92 -0.05
N ILE A 84 -5.25 -4.49 0.95
CA ILE A 84 -4.87 -3.47 1.93
C ILE A 84 -5.04 -4.10 3.32
N THR A 85 -3.98 -4.12 4.12
CA THR A 85 -4.05 -4.63 5.50
C THR A 85 -3.95 -3.47 6.48
N LEU A 86 -4.89 -3.44 7.42
CA LEU A 86 -4.95 -2.44 8.49
C LEU A 86 -4.59 -3.08 9.83
N ASP A 87 -3.89 -2.34 10.69
CA ASP A 87 -3.67 -2.72 12.08
C ASP A 87 -4.97 -2.58 12.87
N LEU A 88 -5.59 -3.70 13.24
CA LEU A 88 -6.91 -3.69 13.86
C LEU A 88 -6.89 -2.99 15.22
N GLU A 89 -5.81 -3.16 15.98
CA GLU A 89 -5.66 -2.61 17.32
C GLU A 89 -5.54 -1.09 17.30
N ALA A 90 -4.95 -0.54 16.24
CA ALA A 90 -4.77 0.90 16.05
C ALA A 90 -6.03 1.65 15.58
N LEU A 91 -7.12 0.95 15.23
CA LEU A 91 -8.36 1.58 14.78
C LEU A 91 -9.22 2.04 15.96
N SER A 92 -9.79 3.24 15.82
CA SER A 92 -10.94 3.73 16.58
C SER A 92 -12.10 2.73 16.51
N GLU A 93 -12.99 2.77 17.50
CA GLU A 93 -14.13 1.85 17.59
C GLU A 93 -14.96 1.84 16.30
N LYS A 94 -15.23 3.02 15.74
CA LYS A 94 -16.02 3.13 14.51
C LYS A 94 -15.33 2.53 13.29
N ASN A 95 -14.04 2.82 13.12
CA ASN A 95 -13.26 2.27 12.01
C ASN A 95 -13.03 0.76 12.16
N ARG A 96 -12.97 0.26 13.39
CA ARG A 96 -12.92 -1.17 13.70
C ARG A 96 -14.17 -1.89 13.22
N GLU A 97 -15.36 -1.34 13.50
CA GLU A 97 -16.63 -1.88 12.99
C GLU A 97 -16.67 -1.92 11.45
N ILE A 98 -16.20 -0.85 10.81
CA ILE A 98 -16.16 -0.74 9.35
C ILE A 98 -15.22 -1.82 8.79
N ALA A 99 -13.99 -1.90 9.31
CA ALA A 99 -12.99 -2.85 8.87
C ALA A 99 -13.47 -4.31 9.03
N LEU A 100 -14.03 -4.67 10.19
CA LEU A 100 -14.57 -6.01 10.45
C LEU A 100 -15.74 -6.40 9.54
N ARG A 101 -16.48 -5.43 9.00
CA ARG A 101 -17.59 -5.67 8.09
C ARG A 101 -17.14 -5.96 6.66
N ILE A 102 -16.07 -5.30 6.22
CA ILE A 102 -15.65 -5.33 4.81
C ILE A 102 -14.40 -6.19 4.56
N GLY A 103 -13.62 -6.47 5.60
CA GLY A 103 -12.39 -7.23 5.50
C GLY A 103 -12.42 -8.55 6.26
N LYS A 104 -11.35 -9.32 6.11
CA LYS A 104 -11.14 -10.59 6.80
C LYS A 104 -10.16 -10.41 7.95
N LEU A 105 -10.49 -10.98 9.10
CA LEU A 105 -9.55 -11.08 10.21
C LEU A 105 -8.37 -11.98 9.81
N GLY A 106 -7.16 -11.51 10.06
CA GLY A 106 -5.93 -12.27 9.86
C GLY A 106 -4.86 -11.81 10.83
N THR A 107 -3.66 -12.34 10.68
CA THR A 107 -2.53 -12.02 11.56
C THR A 107 -1.46 -11.26 10.78
N ILE A 108 -1.09 -10.08 11.27
CA ILE A 108 0.04 -9.34 10.72
C ILE A 108 1.31 -9.95 11.28
N HIS A 109 2.13 -10.52 10.39
CA HIS A 109 3.43 -11.08 10.74
C HIS A 109 4.49 -9.97 10.72
N GLY A 110 5.09 -9.68 11.87
CA GLY A 110 6.14 -8.68 12.05
C GLY A 110 6.95 -8.96 13.31
N ALA A 111 7.60 -7.93 13.88
CA ALA A 111 8.32 -8.05 15.14
C ALA A 111 7.43 -8.53 16.30
N THR A 112 6.16 -8.11 16.28
CA THR A 112 5.11 -8.58 17.16
C THR A 112 3.94 -9.04 16.32
N MET A 113 3.39 -10.22 16.63
CA MET A 113 2.13 -10.66 16.04
C MET A 113 1.00 -9.81 16.61
N ARG A 114 0.12 -9.35 15.72
CA ARG A 114 -1.07 -8.57 16.07
C ARG A 114 -2.18 -8.86 15.07
N ASP A 115 -3.41 -8.59 15.49
CA ASP A 115 -4.57 -8.77 14.63
C ASP A 115 -4.60 -7.71 13.53
N GLY A 116 -4.85 -8.16 12.31
CA GLY A 116 -5.01 -7.32 11.15
C GLY A 116 -6.32 -7.58 10.44
N ILE A 117 -6.79 -6.57 9.72
CA ILE A 117 -7.89 -6.72 8.77
C ILE A 117 -7.35 -6.65 7.36
N TYR A 118 -7.59 -7.71 6.60
CA TYR A 118 -7.28 -7.81 5.18
C TYR A 118 -8.49 -7.39 4.37
N ILE A 119 -8.39 -6.23 3.74
CA ILE A 119 -9.36 -5.77 2.74
C ILE A 119 -8.93 -6.35 1.40
N GLU A 120 -9.77 -7.21 0.84
CA GLU A 120 -9.54 -7.87 -0.45
C GLU A 120 -10.31 -7.14 -1.55
N ILE A 121 -9.61 -6.70 -2.58
CA ILE A 121 -10.19 -6.06 -3.76
C ILE A 121 -10.05 -7.05 -4.92
N PRO A 122 -11.14 -7.62 -5.46
CA PRO A 122 -11.06 -8.62 -6.51
C PRO A 122 -10.35 -8.09 -7.76
N ILE A 123 -9.42 -8.88 -8.31
CA ILE A 123 -8.71 -8.57 -9.54
C ILE A 123 -8.63 -9.79 -10.47
N ARG A 124 -8.46 -9.52 -11.76
CA ARG A 124 -8.26 -10.51 -12.83
C ARG A 124 -7.21 -10.00 -13.81
N GLU A 125 -6.78 -10.84 -14.75
CA GLU A 125 -5.79 -10.44 -15.77
C GLU A 125 -6.20 -9.21 -16.58
N SER A 126 -7.50 -9.03 -16.81
CA SER A 126 -8.05 -7.89 -17.53
C SER A 126 -8.33 -6.66 -16.66
N SER A 127 -8.13 -6.74 -15.33
CA SER A 127 -8.33 -5.59 -14.45
C SER A 127 -7.31 -4.50 -14.75
N THR A 128 -7.76 -3.25 -14.74
CA THR A 128 -6.87 -2.10 -14.92
C THR A 128 -6.49 -1.43 -13.61
N VAL A 129 -5.41 -0.65 -13.63
CA VAL A 129 -5.00 0.24 -12.54
C VAL A 129 -6.16 1.14 -12.12
N GLY A 130 -6.89 1.72 -13.07
CA GLY A 130 -8.01 2.63 -12.79
C GLY A 130 -9.18 1.97 -12.09
N GLU A 131 -9.55 0.75 -12.49
CA GLU A 131 -10.63 -0.02 -11.85
C GLU A 131 -10.30 -0.34 -10.39
N VAL A 132 -9.09 -0.84 -10.14
CA VAL A 132 -8.62 -1.17 -8.78
C VAL A 132 -8.51 0.08 -7.93
N LYS A 133 -7.95 1.16 -8.48
CA LYS A 133 -7.85 2.47 -7.81
C LYS A 133 -9.22 2.98 -7.39
N GLN A 134 -10.19 2.99 -8.31
CA GLN A 134 -11.53 3.49 -8.03
C GLN A 134 -12.18 2.72 -6.87
N GLU A 135 -12.09 1.39 -6.88
CA GLU A 135 -12.67 0.56 -5.83
C GLU A 135 -11.94 0.74 -4.49
N ALA A 136 -10.60 0.78 -4.51
CA ALA A 136 -9.80 1.02 -3.31
C ALA A 136 -10.09 2.39 -2.69
N VAL A 137 -10.19 3.43 -3.51
CA VAL A 137 -10.54 4.80 -3.08
C VAL A 137 -11.94 4.83 -2.47
N ARG A 138 -12.92 4.18 -3.12
CA ARG A 138 -14.29 4.07 -2.59
C ARG A 138 -14.31 3.41 -1.21
N ILE A 139 -13.51 2.36 -1.01
CA ILE A 139 -13.37 1.69 0.30
C ILE A 139 -12.73 2.64 1.32
N ALA A 140 -11.60 3.27 0.98
CA ALA A 140 -10.88 4.19 1.87
C ALA A 140 -11.72 5.39 2.31
N GLN A 141 -12.54 5.94 1.41
CA GLN A 141 -13.48 7.02 1.72
C GLN A 141 -14.57 6.61 2.72
N GLY A 142 -14.90 5.33 2.81
CA GLY A 142 -15.88 4.81 3.76
C GLY A 142 -15.41 4.79 5.22
N PHE A 143 -14.12 5.01 5.48
CA PHE A 143 -13.58 5.14 6.83
C PHE A 143 -13.71 6.58 7.36
N GLU A 144 -13.77 6.70 8.68
CA GLU A 144 -13.81 7.98 9.40
C GLU A 144 -12.39 8.45 9.78
N GLN A 145 -12.25 9.71 10.16
CA GLN A 145 -11.05 10.21 10.84
C GLN A 145 -10.85 9.44 12.17
N GLN A 146 -9.61 9.05 12.47
CA GLN A 146 -9.23 8.48 13.78
C GLN A 146 -9.50 9.45 14.94
#